data_AF-A0A2E9W7X2-F1
#
_entry.id   AF-A0A2E9W7X2-F1
#
_cell.length_a   1.000
_cell.length_b   1.000
_cell.length_c   1.000
_cell.angle_alpha   90.00
_cell.angle_beta   90.00
_cell.angle_gamma   90.00
#
_symmetry.space_group_name_H-M   'P 1'
#
loop_
_entity.id
_entity.type
_entity.pdbx_description
1 polymer ?
#
loop_
_entity_poly.entity_id
_entity_poly.type
_entity_poly.pdbx_seq_one_letter_code
_entity_poly.pdbx_strand_id
1 'polypeptide(L)'
;MAMSDLLHPDPNTIAADGEDDRDQPLYKTRDKVYPKRVSGYFRNLKWFALIALLAIYWVVPWLRWDRGPTAPDQVVLIDMDMGRAYFFFIEIWPQEVYYITGLLILAAIGLFLATSLFGRIWCGYGCPQTVWTDLFMLVERHIQGDRNARVRLDKSKWTLEKIWKIGATHLAWVGIAMATGGAFVLYFNDAPTVIVDVFTGNASLAVYVTIASLTFSTYLLAGW
;
A
#
# COMPACT_ATOMS: atom_id res chain seq x y z
N MET A 1 69.41 16.32 11.66
CA MET A 1 68.06 16.01 11.15
C MET A 1 67.27 15.44 12.33
N ALA A 2 66.17 16.09 12.66
CA ALA A 2 65.50 16.09 13.95
C ALA A 2 64.72 14.80 14.26
N MET A 3 64.74 14.35 15.51
CA MET A 3 63.80 13.37 16.09
C MET A 3 63.72 13.52 17.63
N SER A 4 63.70 14.77 18.10
CA SER A 4 63.20 15.14 19.43
C SER A 4 61.80 15.74 19.24
N ASP A 5 60.89 15.49 20.17
CA ASP A 5 59.49 15.93 20.21
C ASP A 5 58.44 14.98 19.61
N LEU A 6 58.41 13.74 20.12
CA LEU A 6 57.13 13.07 20.33
C LEU A 6 56.89 12.99 21.83
N LEU A 7 56.25 14.02 22.36
CA LEU A 7 55.60 14.00 23.66
C LEU A 7 54.63 12.80 23.63
N HIS A 8 54.97 11.71 24.33
CA HIS A 8 53.96 10.73 24.69
C HIS A 8 52.98 11.44 25.62
N PRO A 9 51.69 11.52 25.29
CA PRO A 9 50.71 12.05 26.24
C PRO A 9 50.69 11.13 27.47
N ASP A 10 50.90 11.71 28.65
CA ASP A 10 50.83 11.01 29.92
C ASP A 10 49.44 10.35 30.05
N PRO A 11 49.35 9.02 30.21
CA PRO A 11 48.05 8.31 30.26
C PRO A 11 47.19 8.72 31.46
N ASN A 12 47.75 9.48 32.41
CA ASN A 12 47.06 9.97 33.61
C ASN A 12 46.49 11.40 33.45
N THR A 13 46.50 11.98 32.24
CA THR A 13 45.91 13.32 31.96
C THR A 13 44.67 13.27 31.07
N ILE A 14 43.99 12.13 30.98
CA ILE A 14 42.58 12.13 30.57
C ILE A 14 41.79 12.63 31.77
N ALA A 15 41.57 13.94 31.80
CA ALA A 15 40.59 14.57 32.68
C ALA A 15 39.29 13.75 32.63
N ALA A 16 38.75 13.49 33.81
CA ALA A 16 37.55 12.74 34.04
C ALA A 16 36.31 13.50 33.56
N ASP A 17 36.17 13.65 32.25
CA ASP A 17 34.91 13.98 31.58
C ASP A 17 34.36 12.68 30.99
N GLY A 18 34.33 11.64 31.83
CA GLY A 18 33.79 10.33 31.49
C GLY A 18 32.29 10.31 31.69
N GLU A 19 31.56 11.09 30.89
CA GLU A 19 30.15 10.76 30.63
C GLU A 19 30.15 9.39 29.95
N ASP A 20 29.53 8.42 30.60
CA ASP A 20 29.53 7.02 30.21
C ASP A 20 28.91 6.87 28.80
N ASP A 21 29.76 6.78 27.77
CA ASP A 21 29.36 6.59 26.36
C ASP A 21 28.57 5.27 26.13
N ARG A 22 28.42 4.43 27.17
CA ARG A 22 27.60 3.23 27.15
C ARG A 22 26.10 3.49 27.37
N ASP A 23 25.71 4.70 27.79
CA ASP A 23 24.31 5.09 28.02
C ASP A 23 23.70 5.92 26.86
N GLN A 24 24.45 6.15 25.78
CA GLN A 24 23.88 6.77 24.58
C GLN A 24 22.90 5.80 23.91
N PRO A 25 21.62 6.16 23.72
CA PRO A 25 20.67 5.28 23.08
C PRO A 25 21.12 4.97 21.65
N LEU A 26 21.46 3.72 21.39
CA LEU A 26 21.88 3.20 20.07
C LEU A 26 20.79 3.36 18.98
N TYR A 27 19.56 3.69 19.39
CA TYR A 27 18.44 3.91 18.49
C TYR A 27 17.86 5.31 18.67
N LYS A 28 17.90 6.10 17.59
CA LYS A 28 17.24 7.39 17.53
C LYS A 28 15.72 7.20 17.44
N THR A 29 14.96 7.88 18.29
CA THR A 29 13.49 7.93 18.20
C THR A 29 13.04 8.34 16.78
N ARG A 30 12.09 7.59 16.20
CA ARG A 30 11.63 7.81 14.82
C ARG A 30 10.94 9.18 14.70
N ASP A 31 11.63 10.14 14.09
CA ASP A 31 11.02 11.41 13.70
C ASP A 31 9.97 11.16 12.62
N LYS A 32 8.78 11.75 12.76
CA LYS A 32 7.72 11.65 11.76
C LYS A 32 8.17 12.31 10.45
N VAL A 33 8.21 11.52 9.38
CA VAL A 33 8.64 11.99 8.05
C VAL A 33 7.46 12.66 7.34
N TYR A 34 7.65 13.89 6.87
CA TYR A 34 6.66 14.64 6.10
C TYR A 34 7.10 14.77 4.63
N PRO A 35 6.50 13.99 3.70
CA PRO A 35 6.89 14.04 2.29
C PRO A 35 6.61 15.41 1.66
N LYS A 36 7.61 16.01 1.01
CA LYS A 36 7.43 17.26 0.25
C LYS A 36 6.77 16.97 -1.10
N ARG A 37 5.95 17.90 -1.60
CA ARG A 37 5.43 17.83 -2.96
C ARG A 37 6.60 17.98 -3.95
N VAL A 38 6.66 17.07 -4.92
CA VAL A 38 7.62 17.09 -6.03
C VAL A 38 6.80 17.10 -7.32
N SER A 39 7.23 17.86 -8.32
CA SER A 39 6.66 17.88 -9.67
C SER A 39 7.73 17.44 -10.69
N GLY A 40 7.29 16.85 -11.80
CA GLY A 40 8.19 16.40 -12.86
C GLY A 40 7.61 15.24 -13.66
N TYR A 41 8.30 14.88 -14.75
CA TYR A 41 7.88 13.81 -15.66
C TYR A 41 7.65 12.47 -14.94
N PHE A 42 8.64 12.00 -14.17
CA PHE A 42 8.53 10.74 -13.42
C PHE A 42 7.43 10.77 -12.35
N ARG A 43 7.13 11.95 -11.79
CA ARG A 43 6.01 12.07 -10.85
C ARG A 43 4.67 11.94 -11.56
N ASN A 44 4.54 12.50 -12.75
CA ASN A 44 3.35 12.37 -13.59
C ASN A 44 3.16 10.92 -14.06
N LEU A 45 4.23 10.23 -14.45
CA LEU A 45 4.20 8.80 -14.76
C LEU A 45 3.69 7.98 -13.57
N LYS A 46 4.13 8.32 -12.36
CA LYS A 46 3.64 7.67 -11.14
C LYS A 46 2.15 7.91 -10.88
N TRP A 47 1.65 9.11 -11.16
CA TRP A 47 0.21 9.39 -11.09
C TRP A 47 -0.58 8.59 -12.13
N PHE A 48 -0.07 8.50 -13.35
CA PHE A 48 -0.67 7.68 -14.39
C PHE A 48 -0.73 6.20 -13.97
N ALA A 49 0.39 5.64 -13.48
CA ALA A 49 0.44 4.27 -12.99
C ALA A 49 -0.54 4.03 -11.83
N LEU A 50 -0.60 4.95 -10.86
CA LEU A 50 -1.54 4.87 -9.74
C LEU A 50 -3.00 4.84 -10.23
N ILE A 51 -3.37 5.75 -11.14
CA ILE A 51 -4.73 5.82 -11.67
C ILE A 51 -5.05 4.57 -12.49
N ALA A 52 -4.14 4.14 -13.37
CA ALA A 52 -4.36 2.97 -14.21
C ALA A 52 -4.51 1.69 -13.38
N LEU A 53 -3.66 1.46 -12.39
CA LEU A 53 -3.71 0.26 -11.54
C LEU A 53 -4.97 0.23 -10.68
N LEU A 54 -5.35 1.37 -10.08
CA LEU A 54 -6.60 1.46 -9.32
C LEU A 54 -7.82 1.31 -10.24
N ALA A 55 -7.81 1.91 -11.44
CA ALA A 55 -8.89 1.77 -12.39
C ALA A 55 -9.07 0.30 -12.80
N ILE A 56 -7.99 -0.41 -13.15
CA ILE A 56 -8.05 -1.84 -13.47
C ILE A 56 -8.61 -2.61 -12.28
N TYR A 57 -8.08 -2.39 -11.08
CA TYR A 57 -8.51 -3.09 -9.88
C TYR A 57 -10.01 -2.93 -9.58
N TRP A 58 -10.54 -1.73 -9.79
CA TRP A 58 -11.94 -1.41 -9.51
C TRP A 58 -12.91 -1.74 -10.64
N VAL A 59 -12.48 -1.65 -11.90
CA VAL A 59 -13.38 -1.79 -13.07
C VAL A 59 -13.50 -3.24 -13.52
N VAL A 60 -12.41 -4.03 -13.45
CA VAL A 60 -12.39 -5.41 -13.93
C VAL A 60 -13.54 -6.28 -13.40
N PRO A 61 -13.89 -6.31 -12.10
CA PRO A 61 -14.96 -7.17 -11.61
C PRO A 61 -16.36 -6.77 -12.10
N TRP A 62 -16.53 -5.54 -12.61
CA TRP A 62 -17.80 -5.06 -13.16
C TRP A 62 -17.95 -5.35 -14.65
N LEU A 63 -16.86 -5.69 -15.34
CA LEU A 63 -16.95 -6.03 -16.75
C LEU A 63 -17.71 -7.34 -16.90
N ARG A 64 -18.75 -7.27 -17.72
CA ARG A 64 -19.60 -8.42 -18.04
C ARG A 64 -19.21 -9.02 -19.37
N TRP A 65 -19.20 -10.34 -19.43
CA TRP A 65 -18.85 -11.13 -20.61
C TRP A 65 -19.71 -12.39 -20.65
N ASP A 66 -20.57 -12.45 -21.67
CA ASP A 66 -21.48 -13.57 -21.90
C ASP A 66 -20.70 -14.82 -22.32
N ARG A 67 -20.93 -15.92 -21.60
CA ARG A 67 -20.32 -17.25 -21.84
C ARG A 67 -21.37 -18.33 -22.05
N GLY A 68 -22.60 -17.93 -22.29
CA GLY A 68 -23.76 -18.81 -22.40
C GLY A 68 -24.52 -18.99 -21.08
N PRO A 69 -25.66 -19.70 -21.12
CA PRO A 69 -26.69 -19.63 -20.07
C PRO A 69 -26.31 -20.25 -18.71
N THR A 70 -25.21 -21.02 -18.65
CA THR A 70 -24.84 -21.83 -17.49
C THR A 70 -23.61 -21.30 -16.74
N ALA A 71 -22.96 -20.25 -17.25
CA ALA A 71 -21.75 -19.70 -16.68
C ALA A 71 -21.99 -18.28 -16.15
N PRO A 72 -21.31 -17.84 -15.08
CA PRO A 72 -21.42 -16.47 -14.60
C PRO A 72 -20.96 -15.46 -15.65
N ASP A 73 -21.64 -14.32 -15.75
CA ASP A 73 -21.33 -13.28 -16.76
C ASP A 73 -20.15 -12.37 -16.37
N GLN A 74 -19.40 -12.66 -15.30
CA GLN A 74 -18.32 -11.78 -14.84
C GLN A 74 -16.97 -12.12 -15.50
N VAL A 75 -16.28 -11.11 -16.08
CA VAL A 75 -15.03 -11.33 -16.84
C VAL A 75 -13.95 -12.03 -16.03
N VAL A 76 -13.66 -11.53 -14.83
CA VAL A 76 -12.73 -12.16 -13.88
C VAL A 76 -13.49 -12.54 -12.63
N LEU A 77 -13.64 -13.84 -12.38
CA LEU A 77 -14.31 -14.38 -11.21
C LEU A 77 -13.60 -15.65 -10.74
N ILE A 78 -13.25 -15.72 -9.47
CA ILE A 78 -12.77 -16.93 -8.82
C ILE A 78 -13.97 -17.50 -8.06
N ASP A 79 -14.69 -18.39 -8.73
CA ASP A 79 -15.87 -19.04 -8.16
C ASP A 79 -15.43 -20.16 -7.21
N MET A 80 -15.62 -19.91 -5.91
CA MET A 80 -15.26 -20.85 -4.85
C MET A 80 -16.31 -21.97 -4.67
N ASP A 81 -17.55 -21.74 -5.10
CA ASP A 81 -18.66 -22.70 -4.94
C ASP A 81 -18.55 -23.82 -5.97
N MET A 82 -18.32 -23.45 -7.23
CA MET A 82 -18.09 -24.40 -8.32
C MET A 82 -16.61 -24.79 -8.45
N GLY A 83 -15.72 -24.11 -7.73
CA GLY A 83 -14.28 -24.33 -7.78
C GLY A 83 -13.68 -23.99 -9.14
N ARG A 84 -14.16 -22.95 -9.82
CA ARG A 84 -13.74 -22.59 -11.18
C ARG A 84 -13.18 -21.17 -11.22
N ALA A 85 -12.05 -20.99 -11.90
CA ALA A 85 -11.52 -19.65 -12.13
C ALA A 85 -11.82 -19.22 -13.57
N TYR A 86 -12.44 -18.06 -13.69
CA TYR A 86 -12.94 -17.51 -14.93
C TYR A 86 -12.09 -16.29 -15.31
N PHE A 87 -11.47 -16.33 -16.50
CA PHE A 87 -10.69 -15.21 -17.07
C PHE A 87 -11.11 -15.00 -18.53
N PHE A 88 -12.01 -14.05 -18.77
CA PHE A 88 -12.63 -13.84 -20.08
C PHE A 88 -13.24 -15.15 -20.61
N PHE A 89 -12.80 -15.65 -21.77
CA PHE A 89 -13.23 -16.92 -22.35
C PHE A 89 -12.49 -18.15 -21.79
N ILE A 90 -11.47 -17.95 -20.95
CA ILE A 90 -10.69 -19.02 -20.35
C ILE A 90 -11.37 -19.46 -19.06
N GLU A 91 -11.80 -20.71 -19.03
CA GLU A 91 -12.27 -21.40 -17.83
C GLU A 91 -11.14 -22.30 -17.33
N ILE A 92 -10.67 -22.06 -16.11
CA ILE A 92 -9.57 -22.81 -15.50
C ILE A 92 -10.18 -23.71 -14.43
N TRP A 93 -10.03 -25.01 -14.63
CA TRP A 93 -10.43 -26.01 -13.65
C TRP A 93 -9.33 -26.20 -12.58
N PRO A 94 -9.66 -26.69 -11.38
CA PRO A 94 -8.66 -26.93 -10.32
C PRO A 94 -7.51 -27.84 -10.74
N GLN A 95 -7.76 -28.78 -11.65
CA GLN A 95 -6.75 -29.69 -12.19
C GLN A 95 -5.80 -28.99 -13.17
N GLU A 96 -6.22 -27.85 -13.73
CA GLU A 96 -5.51 -27.06 -14.73
C GLU A 96 -4.73 -25.89 -14.13
N VAL A 97 -4.60 -25.87 -12.80
CA VAL A 97 -3.85 -24.83 -12.04
C VAL A 97 -2.41 -24.69 -12.52
N TYR A 98 -1.83 -25.70 -13.18
CA TYR A 98 -0.50 -25.61 -13.78
C TYR A 98 -0.37 -24.47 -14.81
N TYR A 99 -1.45 -24.05 -15.49
CA TYR A 99 -1.43 -22.85 -16.34
C TYR A 99 -1.16 -21.58 -15.53
N ILE A 100 -1.82 -21.45 -14.37
CA ILE A 100 -1.62 -20.33 -13.44
C ILE A 100 -0.21 -20.37 -12.88
N THR A 101 0.29 -21.54 -12.47
CA THR A 101 1.66 -21.70 -11.97
C THR A 101 2.69 -21.30 -13.02
N GLY A 102 2.53 -21.75 -14.27
CA GLY A 102 3.41 -21.34 -15.38
C GLY A 102 3.40 -19.83 -15.60
N LEU A 103 2.21 -19.20 -15.58
CA LEU A 103 2.08 -17.74 -15.69
C LEU A 103 2.78 -17.01 -14.53
N LEU A 104 2.64 -17.50 -13.29
CA LEU A 104 3.30 -16.90 -12.12
C LEU A 104 4.83 -17.02 -12.21
N ILE A 105 5.36 -18.14 -12.71
CA ILE A 105 6.81 -18.29 -12.94
C ILE A 105 7.29 -17.29 -13.99
N LEU A 106 6.58 -17.16 -15.12
CA LEU A 106 6.92 -16.18 -16.15
C LEU A 106 6.81 -14.74 -15.63
N ALA A 107 5.79 -14.43 -14.84
CA ALA A 107 5.63 -13.13 -14.20
C ALA A 107 6.76 -12.83 -13.21
N ALA A 108 7.19 -13.83 -12.41
CA ALA A 108 8.32 -13.67 -11.50
C ALA A 108 9.62 -13.40 -12.26
N ILE A 109 9.94 -14.19 -13.29
CA ILE A 109 11.12 -13.98 -14.14
C ILE A 109 11.06 -12.60 -14.81
N GLY A 110 9.90 -12.23 -15.36
CA GLY A 110 9.67 -10.92 -15.96
C GLY A 110 9.86 -9.76 -14.98
N LEU A 111 9.39 -9.92 -13.74
CA LEU A 111 9.57 -8.95 -12.67
C LEU A 111 11.04 -8.79 -12.28
N PHE A 112 11.79 -9.89 -12.13
CA PHE A 112 13.22 -9.84 -11.86
C PHE A 112 13.98 -9.16 -13.00
N LEU A 113 13.70 -9.56 -14.26
CA LEU A 113 14.32 -8.97 -15.43
C LEU A 113 14.04 -7.46 -15.53
N ALA A 114 12.79 -7.04 -15.34
CA ALA A 114 12.41 -5.63 -15.35
C ALA A 114 13.12 -4.85 -14.23
N THR A 115 13.28 -5.46 -13.06
CA THR A 115 13.98 -4.84 -11.92
C THR A 115 15.49 -4.72 -12.18
N SER A 116 16.10 -5.72 -12.82
CA SER A 116 17.51 -5.66 -13.22
C SER A 116 17.79 -4.64 -14.32
N LEU A 117 16.86 -4.43 -15.27
CA LEU A 117 17.03 -3.50 -16.39
C LEU A 117 16.70 -2.04 -16.02
N PHE A 118 15.56 -1.81 -15.37
CA PHE A 118 15.01 -0.46 -15.13
C PHE A 118 15.03 -0.05 -13.66
N GLY A 119 15.61 -0.88 -12.78
CA GLY A 119 15.68 -0.61 -11.34
C GLY A 119 14.34 -0.77 -10.63
N ARG A 120 14.05 0.12 -9.66
CA ARG A 120 12.86 0.06 -8.78
C ARG A 120 11.52 0.33 -9.51
N ILE A 121 11.33 -0.14 -10.74
CA ILE A 121 10.12 0.09 -11.51
C ILE A 121 8.88 -0.53 -10.83
N TRP A 122 8.99 -1.76 -10.34
CA TRP A 122 7.92 -2.41 -9.60
C TRP A 122 7.72 -1.77 -8.24
N CYS A 123 8.75 -1.82 -7.39
CA CYS A 123 8.67 -1.30 -6.02
C CYS A 123 8.45 0.22 -5.94
N GLY A 124 8.68 0.98 -7.01
CA GLY A 124 8.51 2.43 -7.05
C GLY A 124 7.21 2.93 -7.69
N TYR A 125 6.58 2.12 -8.57
CA TYR A 125 5.40 2.53 -9.35
C TYR A 125 4.22 1.55 -9.26
N GLY A 126 4.47 0.24 -9.22
CA GLY A 126 3.43 -0.78 -9.33
C GLY A 126 3.12 -1.57 -8.07
N CYS A 127 4.02 -1.57 -7.08
CA CYS A 127 3.81 -2.28 -5.84
C CYS A 127 2.53 -1.79 -5.13
N PRO A 128 1.63 -2.70 -4.71
CA PRO A 128 0.38 -2.31 -4.04
C PRO A 128 0.63 -1.42 -2.82
N GLN A 129 1.62 -1.76 -1.99
CA GLN A 129 1.97 -0.93 -0.84
C GLN A 129 2.31 0.52 -1.25
N THR A 130 3.04 0.71 -2.35
CA THR A 130 3.38 2.06 -2.85
C THR A 130 2.15 2.80 -3.39
N VAL A 131 1.34 2.15 -4.22
CA VAL A 131 0.16 2.77 -4.84
C VAL A 131 -0.83 3.27 -3.78
N TRP A 132 -1.10 2.49 -2.74
CA TRP A 132 -2.00 2.87 -1.66
C TRP A 132 -1.39 3.93 -0.74
N THR A 133 -0.11 3.82 -0.37
CA THR A 133 0.56 4.87 0.41
C THR A 133 0.58 6.21 -0.34
N ASP A 134 0.83 6.22 -1.65
CA ASP A 134 0.78 7.46 -2.44
C ASP A 134 -0.62 8.07 -2.50
N LEU A 135 -1.66 7.24 -2.57
CA LEU A 135 -3.05 7.68 -2.49
C LEU A 135 -3.36 8.27 -1.11
N PHE A 136 -2.95 7.61 -0.04
CA PHE A 136 -3.16 8.08 1.34
C PHE A 136 -2.45 9.41 1.59
N MET A 137 -1.22 9.54 1.11
CA MET A 137 -0.43 10.78 1.20
C MET A 137 -0.99 11.90 0.32
N LEU A 138 -1.64 11.58 -0.81
CA LEU A 138 -2.36 12.56 -1.62
C LEU A 138 -3.54 13.13 -0.84
N VAL A 139 -4.34 12.25 -0.25
CA VAL A 139 -5.55 12.62 0.50
C VAL A 139 -5.18 13.39 1.76
N GLU A 140 -4.19 12.92 2.51
CA GLU A 140 -3.67 13.63 3.68
C GLU A 140 -3.17 15.03 3.29
N ARG A 141 -2.43 15.16 2.17
CA ARG A 141 -1.99 16.47 1.68
C ARG A 141 -3.16 17.36 1.27
N HIS A 142 -4.22 16.79 0.70
CA HIS A 142 -5.40 17.56 0.31
C HIS A 142 -6.15 18.12 1.53
N ILE A 143 -6.22 17.36 2.62
CA ILE A 143 -6.94 17.75 3.85
C ILE A 143 -6.07 18.64 4.76
N GLN A 144 -4.81 18.26 5.00
CA GLN A 144 -3.92 18.95 5.95
C GLN A 144 -3.02 20.00 5.31
N GLY A 145 -2.84 19.96 3.99
CA GLY A 145 -1.99 20.87 3.21
C GLY A 145 -0.57 20.36 2.98
N ASP A 146 0.29 21.27 2.49
CA ASP A 146 1.69 20.97 2.18
C ASP A 146 2.55 20.65 3.43
N ARG A 147 3.81 20.25 3.20
CA ARG A 147 4.75 19.86 4.27
C ARG A 147 4.81 20.86 5.43
N ASN A 148 4.94 22.16 5.16
CA ASN A 148 5.05 23.16 6.21
C ASN A 148 3.76 23.30 7.03
N ALA A 149 2.60 23.15 6.38
CA ALA A 149 1.31 23.18 7.07
C ALA A 149 1.15 21.98 8.01
N ARG A 150 1.56 20.78 7.57
CA ARG A 150 1.54 19.57 8.40
C ARG A 150 2.50 19.62 9.58
N VAL A 151 3.74 20.09 9.37
CA VAL A 151 4.69 20.30 10.48
C VAL A 151 4.16 21.31 11.51
N ARG A 152 3.51 22.39 11.04
CA ARG A 152 2.88 23.38 11.93
C ARG A 152 1.68 22.81 12.68
N LEU A 153 0.84 22.01 12.01
CA LEU A 153 -0.33 21.36 12.60
C LEU A 153 0.08 20.33 13.66
N ASP A 154 1.17 19.61 13.43
CA ASP A 154 1.70 18.64 14.40
C ASP A 154 2.20 19.33 15.67
N LYS A 155 2.92 20.45 15.51
CA LYS A 155 3.43 21.28 16.62
C LYS A 155 2.38 22.15 17.30
N SER A 156 1.22 22.37 16.70
CA SER A 156 0.18 23.22 17.28
C SER A 156 -0.56 22.52 18.43
N LYS A 157 -1.11 23.32 19.35
CA LYS A 157 -2.02 22.83 20.39
C LYS A 157 -3.22 22.10 19.78
N TRP A 158 -3.87 21.23 20.56
CA TRP A 158 -5.10 20.55 20.19
C TRP A 158 -6.25 21.55 20.04
N THR A 159 -6.39 22.13 18.86
CA THR A 159 -7.51 22.99 18.47
C THR A 159 -8.57 22.19 17.73
N LEU A 160 -9.81 22.71 17.65
CA LEU A 160 -10.88 22.09 16.87
C LEU A 160 -10.48 21.86 15.41
N GLU A 161 -9.74 22.80 14.81
CA GLU A 161 -9.21 22.66 13.45
C GLU A 161 -8.27 21.46 13.32
N LYS A 162 -7.40 21.22 14.32
CA LYS A 162 -6.47 20.08 14.33
C LYS A 162 -7.23 18.76 14.44
N ILE A 163 -8.20 18.68 15.35
CA ILE A 163 -9.03 17.48 15.51
C ILE A 163 -9.80 17.19 14.22
N TRP A 164 -10.40 18.20 13.60
CA TRP A 164 -11.12 18.05 12.34
C TRP A 164 -10.20 17.56 11.20
N LYS A 165 -9.03 18.18 11.01
CA LYS A 165 -8.10 17.80 9.94
C LYS A 165 -7.55 16.39 10.11
N ILE A 166 -7.18 16.01 11.33
CA ILE A 166 -6.68 14.66 11.63
C ILE A 166 -7.81 13.65 11.49
N GLY A 167 -8.98 13.93 12.09
CA GLY A 167 -10.16 13.07 12.02
C GLY A 167 -10.62 12.83 10.58
N ALA A 168 -10.72 13.89 9.77
CA ALA A 168 -11.08 13.79 8.36
C ALA A 168 -10.04 12.98 7.55
N THR A 169 -8.75 13.09 7.88
CA THR A 169 -7.70 12.28 7.25
C THR A 169 -7.90 10.80 7.54
N HIS A 170 -8.07 10.43 8.81
CA HIS A 170 -8.26 9.03 9.20
C HIS A 170 -9.60 8.47 8.67
N LEU A 171 -10.66 9.27 8.68
CA LEU A 171 -11.94 8.89 8.09
C LEU A 171 -11.79 8.59 6.59
N ALA A 172 -11.07 9.44 5.85
CA ALA A 172 -10.82 9.20 4.43
C ALA A 172 -9.93 7.96 4.19
N TRP A 173 -8.92 7.74 5.03
CA TRP A 173 -8.07 6.54 4.96
C TRP A 173 -8.86 5.25 5.23
N VAL A 174 -9.72 5.25 6.24
CA VAL A 174 -10.62 4.12 6.52
C VAL A 174 -11.58 3.91 5.36
N GLY A 175 -12.17 4.97 4.80
CA GLY A 175 -13.05 4.87 3.63
C GLY A 175 -12.35 4.23 2.43
N ILE A 176 -11.13 4.64 2.11
CA ILE A 176 -10.33 4.05 1.01
C ILE A 176 -9.94 2.60 1.31
N ALA A 177 -9.60 2.29 2.56
CA ALA A 177 -9.25 0.94 2.98
C ALA A 177 -10.47 -0.01 2.91
N MET A 178 -11.65 0.45 3.35
CA MET A 178 -12.92 -0.29 3.22
C MET A 178 -13.29 -0.51 1.77
N ALA A 179 -13.17 0.53 0.96
CA ALA A 179 -13.38 0.47 -0.47
C ALA A 179 -12.46 -0.59 -1.11
N THR A 180 -11.18 -0.61 -0.72
CA THR A 180 -10.21 -1.63 -1.18
C THR A 180 -10.62 -3.03 -0.77
N GLY A 181 -10.90 -3.27 0.52
CA GLY A 181 -11.33 -4.58 0.99
C GLY A 181 -12.62 -5.07 0.33
N GLY A 182 -13.57 -4.15 0.10
CA GLY A 182 -14.82 -4.42 -0.63
C GLY A 182 -14.59 -4.80 -2.08
N ALA A 183 -13.74 -4.05 -2.80
CA ALA A 183 -13.39 -4.33 -4.18
C ALA A 183 -12.73 -5.71 -4.35
N PHE A 184 -11.93 -6.16 -3.38
CA PHE A 184 -11.32 -7.48 -3.41
C PHE A 184 -12.36 -8.61 -3.40
N VAL A 185 -13.42 -8.48 -2.59
CA VAL A 185 -14.48 -9.50 -2.51
C VAL A 185 -15.21 -9.68 -3.83
N LEU A 186 -15.30 -8.62 -4.65
CA LEU A 186 -15.92 -8.67 -5.98
C LEU A 186 -15.20 -9.65 -6.93
N TYR A 187 -13.96 -10.02 -6.66
CA TYR A 187 -13.24 -11.02 -7.48
C TYR A 187 -13.63 -12.46 -7.14
N PHE A 188 -14.28 -12.69 -5.99
CA PHE A 188 -14.65 -14.03 -5.51
C PHE A 188 -16.15 -14.29 -5.50
N ASN A 189 -16.96 -13.23 -5.60
CA ASN A 189 -18.42 -13.30 -5.59
C ASN A 189 -18.96 -12.42 -6.72
N ASP A 190 -20.15 -12.70 -7.23
CA ASP A 190 -20.77 -11.87 -8.25
C ASP A 190 -20.91 -10.41 -7.77
N ALA A 191 -20.31 -9.48 -8.52
CA ALA A 191 -20.05 -8.13 -8.04
C ALA A 191 -21.32 -7.34 -7.62
N PRO A 192 -22.41 -7.28 -8.41
CA PRO A 192 -23.63 -6.59 -8.00
C PRO A 192 -24.33 -7.26 -6.83
N THR A 193 -24.37 -8.60 -6.81
CA THR A 193 -25.07 -9.36 -5.76
C THR A 193 -24.39 -9.15 -4.41
N VAL A 194 -23.07 -9.33 -4.34
CA VAL A 194 -22.34 -9.21 -3.07
C VAL A 194 -22.37 -7.79 -2.49
N ILE A 195 -22.42 -6.76 -3.34
CA ILE A 195 -22.57 -5.38 -2.88
C ILE A 195 -23.91 -5.18 -2.18
N VAL A 196 -25.00 -5.64 -2.78
CA VAL A 196 -26.34 -5.56 -2.16
C VAL A 196 -26.37 -6.37 -0.85
N ASP A 197 -25.77 -7.56 -0.83
CA ASP A 197 -25.74 -8.40 0.36
C ASP A 197 -24.97 -7.78 1.51
N VAL A 198 -23.85 -7.09 1.23
CA VAL A 198 -23.06 -6.38 2.23
C VAL A 198 -23.84 -5.20 2.82
N PHE A 199 -24.57 -4.45 2.00
CA PHE A 199 -25.38 -3.32 2.51
C PHE A 199 -26.67 -3.74 3.20
N THR A 200 -27.24 -4.88 2.83
CA THR A 200 -28.47 -5.43 3.44
C THR A 200 -28.20 -6.27 4.69
N GLY A 201 -26.93 -6.56 5.01
CA GLY A 201 -26.56 -7.36 6.18
C GLY A 201 -26.60 -8.87 5.93
N ASN A 202 -26.86 -9.31 4.70
CA ASN A 202 -27.06 -10.73 4.34
C ASN A 202 -25.80 -11.44 3.84
N ALA A 203 -24.68 -10.74 3.67
CA ALA A 203 -23.43 -11.36 3.20
C ALA A 203 -22.90 -12.42 4.19
N SER A 204 -22.14 -13.39 3.67
CA SER A 204 -21.53 -14.43 4.49
C SER A 204 -20.50 -13.85 5.47
N LEU A 205 -20.26 -14.55 6.59
CA LEU A 205 -19.24 -14.15 7.56
C LEU A 205 -17.86 -14.02 6.91
N ALA A 206 -17.53 -14.92 5.97
CA ALA A 206 -16.26 -14.89 5.25
C ALA A 206 -16.07 -13.59 4.43
N VAL A 207 -17.14 -13.05 3.85
CA VAL A 207 -17.11 -11.75 3.14
C VAL A 207 -16.76 -10.63 4.12
N TYR A 208 -17.47 -10.54 5.26
CA TYR A 208 -17.20 -9.48 6.25
C TYR A 208 -15.79 -9.59 6.85
N VAL A 209 -15.33 -10.80 7.18
CA VAL A 209 -13.98 -11.02 7.72
C VAL A 209 -12.91 -10.62 6.69
N THR A 210 -13.11 -10.95 5.41
CA THR A 210 -12.20 -10.56 4.33
C THR A 210 -12.15 -9.03 4.17
N ILE A 211 -13.31 -8.36 4.12
CA ILE A 211 -13.37 -6.90 4.04
C ILE A 211 -12.68 -6.26 5.25
N ALA A 212 -12.98 -6.71 6.46
CA ALA A 212 -12.41 -6.15 7.69
C ALA A 212 -10.90 -6.36 7.78
N SER A 213 -10.40 -7.56 7.47
CA SER A 213 -8.97 -7.88 7.51
C SER A 213 -8.16 -7.12 6.46
N LEU A 214 -8.69 -6.98 5.24
CA LEU A 214 -8.06 -6.18 4.18
C LEU A 214 -8.12 -4.68 4.48
N THR A 215 -9.24 -4.20 5.04
CA THR A 215 -9.36 -2.81 5.50
C THR A 215 -8.31 -2.51 6.56
N PHE A 216 -8.22 -3.37 7.57
CA PHE A 216 -7.29 -3.22 8.67
C PHE A 216 -5.83 -3.22 8.21
N SER A 217 -5.45 -4.22 7.40
CA SER A 217 -4.09 -4.32 6.86
C SER A 217 -3.74 -3.14 5.95
N THR A 218 -4.64 -2.73 5.05
CA THR A 218 -4.42 -1.57 4.17
C THR A 218 -4.25 -0.29 4.98
N TYR A 219 -5.09 -0.06 5.99
CA TYR A 219 -5.01 1.12 6.84
C TYR A 219 -3.69 1.18 7.62
N LEU A 220 -3.26 0.07 8.22
CA LEU A 220 -2.02 0.01 8.99
C LEU A 220 -0.79 0.16 8.11
N LEU A 221 -0.73 -0.57 6.99
CA LEU A 221 0.46 -0.61 6.15
C LEU A 221 0.63 0.63 5.28
N ALA A 222 -0.46 1.29 4.89
CA ALA A 222 -0.39 2.49 4.04
C ALA A 222 -0.30 3.80 4.84
N GLY A 223 -0.85 3.86 6.06
CA GLY A 223 -1.01 5.08 6.83
C GLY A 223 0.10 5.42 7.83
N TRP A 224 0.94 4.47 8.26
CA TRP A 224 1.83 4.61 9.43
C TRP A 224 3.34 4.44 9.14
#